data_AF-A0A496V0L8-F1
#
_entry.id   AF-A0A496V0L8-F1
#
_cell.length_a   1.000
_cell.length_b   1.000
_cell.length_c   1.000
_cell.angle_alpha   90.00
_cell.angle_beta   90.00
_cell.angle_gamma   90.00
#
_symmetry.space_group_name_H-M   'P 1'
#
loop_
_entity.id
_entity.type
_entity.pdbx_description
1 polymer ?
#
loop_
_entity_poly.entity_id
_entity_poly.type
_entity_poly.pdbx_seq_one_letter_code
_entity_poly.pdbx_strand_id
1 'polypeptide(L)'
;MTTLEPQRLQRIFRQLPPEQQQTLLAFAEFLQSRIASKPPPPTEPVLKPRPPDESVVAAIKRLSQSYPMLNKAAMLDETSRLMSTHLLQGRDRVEVIDELEAVFMRHYEEFTRERRT
;
A
#
# COMPACT_ATOMS: atom_id res chain seq x y z
N MET A 1 0.62 -10.99 18.70
CA MET A 1 1.93 -10.38 18.39
C MET A 1 2.58 -9.90 19.69
N THR A 2 3.73 -10.50 20.05
CA THR A 2 4.92 -9.84 20.63
C THR A 2 4.84 -9.06 21.96
N THR A 3 4.33 -9.65 23.04
CA THR A 3 4.51 -9.07 24.40
C THR A 3 5.97 -9.09 24.89
N LEU A 4 6.85 -9.88 24.26
CA LEU A 4 8.24 -10.11 24.69
C LEU A 4 9.27 -9.15 24.05
N GLU A 5 8.92 -8.47 22.96
CA GLU A 5 9.85 -7.60 22.22
C GLU A 5 10.22 -6.30 22.98
N PRO A 6 9.30 -5.62 23.71
CA PRO A 6 9.64 -4.42 24.45
C PRO A 6 10.64 -4.69 25.59
N GLN A 7 10.44 -5.81 26.30
CA GLN A 7 11.31 -6.24 27.39
C GLN A 7 12.70 -6.63 26.87
N ARG A 8 12.76 -7.29 25.71
CA ARG A 8 14.01 -7.65 25.04
C ARG A 8 14.80 -6.42 24.63
N LEU A 9 14.16 -5.43 24.02
CA LEU A 9 14.79 -4.16 23.63
C LEU A 9 15.37 -3.42 24.85
N GLN A 10 14.60 -3.34 25.93
CA GLN A 10 15.04 -2.67 27.16
C GLN A 10 16.27 -3.36 27.79
N ARG A 11 16.30 -4.70 27.78
CA ARG A 11 17.47 -5.46 28.27
C ARG A 11 18.71 -5.20 27.42
N ILE A 12 18.58 -5.24 26.09
CA ILE A 12 19.69 -4.96 25.17
C ILE A 12 20.20 -3.54 25.39
N PHE A 13 19.30 -2.55 25.43
CA PHE A 13 19.65 -1.15 25.63
C PHE A 13 20.49 -0.91 26.91
N ARG A 14 20.09 -1.52 28.04
CA ARG A 14 20.82 -1.41 29.31
C ARG A 14 22.22 -2.02 29.28
N GLN A 15 22.48 -2.97 28.37
CA GLN A 15 23.78 -3.61 28.21
C GLN A 15 24.72 -2.88 27.23
N LEU A 16 24.18 -1.91 26.48
CA LEU A 16 24.97 -1.13 25.52
C LEU A 16 25.77 -0.03 26.22
N PRO A 17 26.99 0.28 25.75
CA PRO A 17 27.71 1.49 26.13
C PRO A 17 26.92 2.77 25.77
N PRO A 18 27.18 3.91 26.46
CA PRO A 18 26.42 5.15 26.26
C PRO A 18 26.36 5.63 24.80
N GLU A 19 27.46 5.54 24.06
CA GLU A 19 27.52 5.93 22.64
C GLU A 19 26.61 5.06 21.75
N GLN A 20 26.54 3.77 22.06
CA GLN A 20 25.69 2.83 21.32
C GLN A 20 24.22 2.99 21.71
N GLN A 21 23.92 3.39 22.95
CA GLN A 21 22.57 3.77 23.36
C GLN A 21 22.07 5.00 22.58
N GLN A 22 22.90 6.04 22.45
CA GLN A 22 22.56 7.23 21.66
C GLN A 22 22.31 6.87 20.19
N THR A 23 23.15 6.00 19.62
CA THR A 23 22.97 5.52 18.24
C THR A 23 21.65 4.77 18.06
N LEU A 24 21.29 3.89 19.00
CA LEU A 24 20.04 3.15 18.95
C LEU A 24 18.82 4.09 19.04
N LEU A 25 18.87 5.08 19.94
CA LEU A 25 17.80 6.08 20.07
C LEU A 25 17.64 6.90 18.79
N ALA A 26 18.74 7.41 18.23
CA ALA A 26 18.72 8.16 16.98
C ALA A 26 18.12 7.33 15.82
N PHE A 27 18.43 6.04 15.76
CA PHE A 27 17.84 5.14 14.76
C PHE A 27 16.36 4.88 15.01
N ALA A 28 15.94 4.71 16.27
CA ALA A 28 14.53 4.54 16.62
C ALA A 28 13.71 5.80 16.28
N GLU A 29 14.23 6.98 16.59
CA GLU A 29 13.66 8.28 16.22
C GLU A 29 13.59 8.46 14.71
N PHE A 30 14.63 8.05 13.98
CA PHE A 30 14.61 8.04 12.52
C PHE A 30 13.51 7.13 11.96
N LEU A 31 13.36 5.92 12.49
CA LEU A 31 12.27 5.01 12.10
C LEU A 31 10.90 5.60 12.42
N GLN A 32 10.73 6.23 13.58
CA GLN A 32 9.49 6.93 13.95
C GLN A 32 9.20 8.09 13.00
N SER A 33 10.22 8.87 12.64
CA SER A 33 10.08 9.99 11.70
C SER A 33 9.64 9.53 10.32
N ARG A 34 10.05 8.35 9.85
CA ARG A 34 9.58 7.76 8.58
C ARG A 34 8.10 7.40 8.58
N ILE A 35 7.53 7.12 9.75
CA ILE A 35 6.09 6.88 9.90
C ILE A 35 5.35 8.22 9.91
N ALA A 36 5.87 9.23 10.63
CA ALA A 36 5.24 10.54 10.75
C ALA A 36 5.38 11.43 9.49
N SER A 37 6.46 11.26 8.72
CA SER A 37 6.76 12.06 7.52
C SER A 37 6.03 11.61 6.26
N LYS A 38 5.33 10.48 6.29
CA LYS A 38 4.40 10.13 5.22
C LYS A 38 3.05 10.77 5.58
N PRO A 39 2.65 11.88 4.93
CA PRO A 39 1.30 12.38 5.11
C PRO A 39 0.34 11.22 4.86
N PRO A 40 -0.69 11.05 5.69
CA PRO A 40 -1.69 10.01 5.47
C PRO A 40 -2.18 10.12 4.03
N PRO A 41 -2.36 9.00 3.31
CA PRO A 41 -2.81 9.05 1.94
C PRO A 41 -4.12 9.84 1.87
N PRO A 42 -4.30 10.69 0.84
CA PRO A 42 -5.53 11.46 0.70
C PRO A 42 -6.73 10.51 0.68
N THR A 43 -7.79 10.89 1.38
CA THR A 43 -9.01 10.09 1.48
C THR A 43 -9.86 10.12 0.21
N GLU A 44 -9.58 11.08 -0.68
CA GLU A 44 -10.22 11.22 -1.98
C GLU A 44 -9.28 10.73 -3.10
N PRO A 45 -9.83 10.07 -4.13
CA PRO A 45 -9.04 9.60 -5.25
C PRO A 45 -8.58 10.76 -6.11
N VAL A 46 -7.36 10.64 -6.61
CA VAL A 46 -6.81 11.57 -7.60
C VAL A 46 -6.82 10.86 -8.94
N LEU A 47 -7.99 10.84 -9.59
CA LEU A 47 -8.20 10.11 -10.84
C LEU A 47 -7.27 10.64 -11.94
N LYS A 48 -6.48 9.74 -12.51
CA LYS A 48 -5.60 10.03 -13.65
C LYS A 48 -6.24 9.53 -14.94
N PRO A 49 -6.16 10.33 -16.03
CA PRO A 49 -6.73 9.93 -17.31
C PRO A 49 -6.05 8.66 -17.82
N ARG A 50 -6.84 7.82 -18.49
CA ARG A 50 -6.37 6.60 -19.14
C ARG A 50 -5.60 6.93 -20.43
N PRO A 51 -4.35 6.46 -20.59
CA PRO A 51 -3.63 6.56 -21.86
C PRO A 51 -4.25 5.68 -22.96
N PRO A 52 -4.19 6.08 -24.25
CA PRO A 52 -4.83 5.35 -25.34
C PRO A 52 -4.27 3.94 -25.59
N ASP A 53 -2.95 3.74 -25.41
CA ASP A 53 -2.28 2.44 -25.59
C ASP A 53 -1.82 1.84 -24.25
N GLU A 54 -2.63 1.99 -23.22
CA GLU A 54 -2.30 1.52 -21.88
C GLU A 54 -2.21 -0.02 -21.83
N SER A 55 -1.12 -0.53 -21.22
CA SER A 55 -0.99 -1.95 -20.87
C SER A 55 -1.63 -2.24 -19.52
N VAL A 56 -2.02 -3.49 -19.26
CA VAL A 56 -2.62 -3.92 -17.98
C VAL A 56 -1.72 -3.55 -16.78
N VAL A 57 -0.40 -3.72 -16.92
CA VAL A 57 0.57 -3.35 -15.88
C VAL A 57 0.59 -1.83 -15.65
N ALA A 58 0.53 -1.04 -16.72
CA ALA A 58 0.45 0.41 -16.62
C ALA A 58 -0.86 0.87 -15.96
N ALA A 59 -1.98 0.21 -16.25
CA ALA A 59 -3.27 0.46 -15.60
C ALA A 59 -3.22 0.17 -14.10
N ILE A 60 -2.67 -0.97 -13.67
CA ILE A 60 -2.50 -1.28 -12.23
C ILE A 60 -1.68 -0.18 -11.55
N LYS A 61 -0.61 0.29 -12.19
CA LYS A 61 0.22 1.39 -11.66
C LYS A 61 -0.54 2.72 -11.60
N ARG A 62 -1.28 3.08 -12.65
CA ARG A 62 -2.11 4.30 -12.71
C ARG A 62 -3.20 4.29 -11.63
N LEU A 63 -3.92 3.18 -11.51
CA LEU A 63 -5.00 3.01 -10.53
C LEU A 63 -4.48 2.99 -9.10
N SER A 64 -3.36 2.31 -8.83
CA SER A 64 -2.68 2.35 -7.53
C SER A 64 -2.24 3.76 -7.12
N GLN A 65 -1.93 4.63 -8.09
CA GLN A 65 -1.62 6.03 -7.83
C GLN A 65 -2.88 6.91 -7.71
N SER A 66 -3.98 6.51 -8.34
CA SER A 66 -5.26 7.22 -8.28
C SER A 66 -5.98 6.96 -6.96
N TYR A 67 -5.77 5.79 -6.36
CA TYR A 67 -6.36 5.36 -5.09
C TYR A 67 -5.29 5.05 -4.03
N PRO A 68 -4.49 6.05 -3.59
CA PRO A 68 -3.39 5.81 -2.65
C PRO A 68 -3.86 5.40 -1.24
N MET A 69 -5.14 5.60 -0.92
CA MET A 69 -5.76 5.23 0.35
C MET A 69 -6.13 3.75 0.46
N LEU A 70 -6.25 3.04 -0.68
CA LEU A 70 -6.64 1.63 -0.68
C LEU A 70 -5.50 0.74 -0.19
N ASN A 71 -5.87 -0.31 0.56
CA ASN A 71 -4.90 -1.28 1.05
C ASN A 71 -4.40 -2.17 -0.10
N LYS A 72 -3.15 -1.95 -0.51
CA LYS A 72 -2.51 -2.71 -1.60
C LYS A 72 -2.50 -4.22 -1.38
N ALA A 73 -2.42 -4.68 -0.13
CA ALA A 73 -2.44 -6.11 0.17
C ALA A 73 -3.83 -6.70 -0.15
N ALA A 74 -4.90 -5.98 0.21
CA ALA A 74 -6.27 -6.38 -0.10
C ALA A 74 -6.56 -6.38 -1.62
N MET A 75 -5.93 -5.46 -2.36
CA MET A 75 -6.06 -5.37 -3.82
C MET A 75 -5.31 -6.47 -4.58
N LEU A 76 -4.32 -7.12 -3.96
CA LEU A 76 -3.35 -7.97 -4.66
C LEU A 76 -3.99 -9.21 -5.27
N ASP A 77 -4.89 -9.87 -4.54
CA ASP A 77 -5.50 -11.13 -4.98
C ASP A 77 -6.33 -10.92 -6.25
N GLU A 78 -7.17 -9.89 -6.26
CA GLU A 78 -8.11 -9.62 -7.36
C GLU A 78 -7.40 -9.06 -8.60
N THR A 79 -6.40 -8.18 -8.40
CA THR A 79 -5.57 -7.65 -9.49
C THR A 79 -4.66 -8.73 -10.10
N SER A 80 -4.13 -9.65 -9.28
CA SER A 80 -3.30 -10.76 -9.76
C SER A 80 -4.12 -11.76 -10.57
N ARG A 81 -5.36 -12.07 -10.16
CA ARG A 81 -6.28 -12.91 -10.93
C ARG A 81 -6.54 -12.33 -12.33
N LEU A 82 -6.82 -11.03 -12.42
CA LEU A 82 -7.07 -10.35 -13.69
C LEU A 82 -5.82 -10.36 -14.59
N MET A 83 -4.63 -10.12 -14.02
CA MET A 83 -3.36 -10.22 -14.75
C MET A 83 -3.09 -11.64 -15.28
N SER A 84 -3.28 -12.67 -14.45
CA SER A 84 -3.12 -14.07 -14.87
C SER A 84 -4.09 -14.43 -15.99
N THR A 85 -5.33 -13.95 -15.91
CA THR A 85 -6.34 -14.19 -16.95
C THR A 85 -5.94 -13.55 -18.27
N HIS A 86 -5.45 -12.31 -18.24
CA HIS A 86 -4.91 -11.63 -19.43
C HIS A 86 -3.76 -12.42 -20.08
N LEU A 87 -2.78 -12.85 -19.27
CA LEU A 87 -1.58 -13.54 -19.77
C LEU A 87 -1.85 -14.96 -20.26
N LEU A 88 -2.67 -15.73 -19.55
CA LEU A 88 -2.90 -17.15 -19.83
C LEU A 88 -3.98 -17.38 -20.89
N GLN A 89 -4.99 -16.52 -20.94
CA GLN A 89 -6.14 -16.69 -21.84
C GLN A 89 -6.13 -15.69 -23.00
N GLY A 90 -5.14 -14.79 -23.07
CA GLY A 90 -5.03 -13.81 -24.13
C GLY A 90 -6.20 -12.82 -24.17
N ARG A 91 -6.81 -12.55 -23.00
CA ARG A 91 -7.95 -11.62 -22.91
C ARG A 91 -7.54 -10.22 -23.36
N ASP A 92 -8.48 -9.51 -23.99
CA ASP A 92 -8.21 -8.17 -24.49
C ASP A 92 -7.80 -7.21 -23.37
N ARG A 93 -6.80 -6.37 -23.65
CA ARG A 93 -6.25 -5.44 -22.67
C ARG A 93 -7.29 -4.41 -22.23
N VAL A 94 -8.19 -3.99 -23.12
CA VAL A 94 -9.20 -2.96 -22.83
C VAL A 94 -10.19 -3.49 -21.82
N GLU A 95 -10.73 -4.69 -22.05
CA GLU A 95 -11.67 -5.34 -21.12
C GLU A 95 -11.06 -5.55 -19.73
N VAL A 96 -9.80 -6.03 -19.68
CA VAL A 96 -9.12 -6.27 -18.40
C VAL A 96 -8.88 -4.95 -17.64
N ILE A 97 -8.58 -3.86 -18.35
CA ILE A 97 -8.42 -2.54 -17.74
C ILE A 97 -9.76 -2.02 -17.21
N ASP A 98 -10.86 -2.20 -17.95
CA ASP A 98 -12.19 -1.78 -17.50
C ASP A 98 -12.61 -2.55 -16.22
N GLU A 99 -12.33 -3.84 -16.15
CA GLU A 99 -12.55 -4.64 -14.94
C GLU A 99 -11.67 -4.17 -13.78
N LEU A 100 -10.40 -3.84 -14.03
CA LEU A 100 -9.53 -3.26 -13.00
C LEU A 100 -10.11 -1.94 -12.48
N GLU A 101 -10.60 -1.05 -13.35
CA GLU A 101 -11.23 0.21 -12.94
C GLU A 101 -12.45 -0.03 -12.05
N ALA A 102 -13.31 -0.99 -12.41
CA ALA A 102 -14.45 -1.38 -11.60
C ALA A 102 -14.06 -1.96 -10.24
N VAL A 103 -13.00 -2.78 -10.18
CA VAL A 103 -12.45 -3.32 -8.92
C VAL A 103 -12.01 -2.16 -8.02
N PHE A 104 -11.15 -1.26 -8.51
CA PHE A 104 -10.67 -0.13 -7.71
C PHE A 104 -11.80 0.78 -7.22
N MET A 105 -12.84 1.02 -8.04
CA MET A 105 -14.01 1.80 -7.64
C MET A 105 -14.79 1.13 -6.50
N ARG A 106 -15.07 -0.18 -6.59
CA ARG A 106 -15.78 -0.92 -5.53
C ARG A 106 -15.04 -0.88 -4.20
N HIS A 107 -13.72 -1.12 -4.21
CA HIS A 107 -12.89 -1.04 -3.00
C HIS A 107 -12.89 0.37 -2.40
N TYR A 108 -12.97 1.42 -3.23
CA TYR A 108 -13.12 2.79 -2.76
C TYR A 108 -14.50 3.08 -2.13
N GLU A 109 -15.57 2.56 -2.72
CA GLU A 109 -16.91 2.65 -2.14
C GLU A 109 -17.02 1.94 -0.79
N GLU A 110 -16.37 0.78 -0.64
CA GLU A 110 -16.27 0.07 0.64
C GLU A 110 -15.47 0.87 1.66
N PHE A 111 -14.29 1.37 1.28
CA PHE A 111 -13.46 2.22 2.14
C PHE A 111 -14.20 3.48 2.63
N THR A 112 -14.99 4.12 1.77
CA THR A 112 -15.76 5.32 2.16
C THR A 112 -16.96 4.97 3.06
N ARG A 113 -17.58 3.81 2.86
CA ARG A 113 -18.68 3.31 3.69
C ARG A 113 -18.22 3.03 5.12
N GLU A 114 -17.11 2.30 5.28
CA GLU A 114 -16.53 1.95 6.59
C GLU A 114 -16.14 3.18 7.42
N ARG A 115 -15.80 4.29 6.76
CA ARG A 115 -15.42 5.55 7.43
C ARG A 115 -16.61 6.41 7.84
N ARG A 116 -17.81 6.14 7.31
CA ARG A 116 -19.04 6.88 7.65
C ARG A 116 -19.78 6.24 8.84
N THR A 117 -19.51 4.97 9.13
CA THR A 117 -19.99 4.21 10.30
C THR A 117 -19.05 4.37 11.49
#